data_AF-A0A7W6NPW0-F1
#
_entry.id   AF-A0A7W6NPW0-F1
#
_cell.length_a   1.000
_cell.length_b   1.000
_cell.length_c   1.000
_cell.angle_alpha   90.00
_cell.angle_beta   90.00
_cell.angle_gamma   90.00
#
_symmetry.space_group_name_H-M   'P 1'
#
loop_
_entity.id
_entity.type
_entity.pdbx_description
1 polymer ?
#
loop_
_entity_poly.entity_id
_entity_poly.type
_entity_poly.pdbx_seq_one_letter_code
_entity_poly.pdbx_strand_id
1 'polypeptide(L)'
;MTHERPDDWSDLAEVWTTPNGGVEPTAELVRGIRRRAWLARVNFQLEAWGAVLAGVAGGWIAFRHDEPLLGAAAFVFAVFALAVTLWARRGAEPGEADTPAAALRTAIGQARSGLRWARAGQATTVAALLFVVVVAVDEGIAGKAWLYVPAGMFLTACSILYERHTWRCRRRIADHEAALAELDPPA
;
A
#
# COMPACT_ATOMS: atom_id res chain seq x y z
N MET A 1 -1.86 20.25 -20.16
CA MET A 1 -2.92 19.66 -19.32
C MET A 1 -3.07 18.21 -19.73
N THR A 2 -2.37 17.30 -19.06
CA THR A 2 -2.52 15.86 -19.28
C THR A 2 -3.78 15.42 -18.53
N HIS A 3 -4.76 14.88 -19.24
CA HIS A 3 -5.90 14.16 -18.67
C HIS A 3 -5.36 13.03 -17.76
N GLU A 4 -5.20 13.29 -16.46
CA GLU A 4 -5.23 12.22 -15.47
C GLU A 4 -6.66 11.67 -15.47
N ARG A 5 -6.78 10.35 -15.61
CA ARG A 5 -8.06 9.66 -15.80
C ARG A 5 -9.04 10.02 -14.66
N PRO A 6 -10.33 10.21 -14.98
CA PRO A 6 -11.39 10.51 -14.01
C PRO A 6 -11.70 9.24 -13.21
N ASP A 7 -10.85 8.96 -12.24
CA ASP A 7 -10.83 7.72 -11.48
C ASP A 7 -10.35 8.03 -10.05
N ASP A 8 -10.81 9.08 -9.36
CA ASP A 8 -10.41 9.33 -7.97
C ASP A 8 -11.56 9.86 -7.12
N TRP A 9 -11.52 9.61 -5.81
CA TRP A 9 -12.50 10.16 -4.86
C TRP A 9 -12.43 11.70 -4.80
N SER A 10 -11.30 12.27 -5.22
CA SER A 10 -11.18 13.71 -5.49
C SER A 10 -12.11 14.17 -6.62
N ASP A 11 -12.38 13.32 -7.61
CA ASP A 11 -13.27 13.66 -8.73
C ASP A 11 -14.73 13.62 -8.27
N LEU A 12 -15.08 12.70 -7.35
CA LEU A 12 -16.38 12.73 -6.65
C LEU A 12 -16.54 13.99 -5.80
N ALA A 13 -15.49 14.38 -5.09
CA ALA A 13 -15.49 15.62 -4.31
C ALA A 13 -15.65 16.85 -5.22
N GLU A 14 -14.93 16.91 -6.35
CA GLU A 14 -15.01 17.99 -7.33
C GLU A 14 -16.42 18.09 -7.95
N VAL A 15 -17.00 16.95 -8.34
CA VAL A 15 -18.38 16.83 -8.86
C VAL A 15 -19.42 17.26 -7.83
N TRP A 16 -19.18 17.04 -6.53
CA TRP A 16 -20.08 17.47 -5.45
C TRP A 16 -19.88 18.92 -5.00
N THR A 17 -18.70 19.50 -5.22
CA THR A 17 -18.40 20.91 -4.91
C THR A 17 -18.73 21.88 -6.04
N THR A 18 -19.13 21.39 -7.21
CA THR A 18 -19.46 22.25 -8.36
C THR A 18 -20.79 23.00 -8.09
N PRO A 19 -20.83 24.35 -8.12
CA PRO A 19 -22.05 25.09 -7.84
C PRO A 19 -23.09 24.86 -8.96
N ASN A 20 -24.33 24.52 -8.60
CA ASN A 20 -25.44 23.98 -9.42
C ASN A 20 -25.47 22.44 -9.53
N GLY A 21 -25.57 21.79 -8.37
CA GLY A 21 -25.65 20.34 -8.22
C GLY A 21 -26.73 19.63 -9.03
N GLY A 22 -26.45 18.35 -9.33
CA GLY A 22 -27.39 17.43 -9.94
C GLY A 22 -26.77 16.29 -10.74
N VAL A 23 -25.43 16.17 -10.83
CA VAL A 23 -24.83 15.05 -11.54
C VAL A 23 -24.75 13.86 -10.59
N GLU A 24 -25.71 12.94 -10.68
CA GLU A 24 -25.59 11.62 -10.07
C GLU A 24 -24.23 11.00 -10.43
N PRO A 25 -23.53 10.35 -9.48
CA PRO A 25 -22.25 9.70 -9.75
C PRO A 25 -22.37 8.79 -10.97
N THR A 26 -21.57 9.05 -12.01
CA THR A 26 -21.68 8.28 -13.25
C THR A 26 -21.46 6.79 -12.98
N ALA A 27 -22.19 5.92 -13.67
CA ALA A 27 -22.03 4.47 -13.52
C ALA A 27 -20.59 3.99 -13.85
N GLU A 28 -19.81 4.78 -14.58
CA GLU A 28 -18.38 4.57 -14.80
C GLU A 28 -17.54 4.80 -13.55
N LEU A 29 -17.78 5.90 -12.84
CA LEU A 29 -17.09 6.24 -11.60
C LEU A 29 -17.35 5.20 -10.51
N VAL A 30 -18.60 4.76 -10.36
CA VAL A 30 -18.98 3.67 -9.43
C VAL A 30 -18.29 2.34 -9.80
N ARG A 31 -18.22 1.99 -11.09
CA ARG A 31 -17.51 0.80 -11.56
C ARG A 31 -16.00 0.89 -11.30
N GLY A 32 -15.39 2.06 -11.50
CA GLY A 32 -13.98 2.32 -11.23
C GLY A 32 -13.60 2.16 -9.76
N ILE A 33 -14.46 2.62 -8.84
CA ILE A 33 -14.30 2.44 -7.39
C ILE A 33 -14.43 0.95 -7.02
N ARG A 34 -15.46 0.25 -7.52
CA ARG A 34 -15.64 -1.19 -7.27
C ARG A 34 -14.47 -2.02 -7.77
N ARG A 35 -13.96 -1.72 -8.97
CA ARG A 35 -12.80 -2.41 -9.54
C ARG A 35 -11.54 -2.20 -8.68
N ARG A 36 -11.30 -0.99 -8.18
CA ARG A 36 -10.16 -0.71 -7.29
C ARG A 36 -10.30 -1.39 -5.94
N ALA A 37 -11.49 -1.39 -5.36
CA ALA A 37 -11.76 -2.13 -4.13
C ALA A 37 -11.50 -3.64 -4.31
N TRP A 38 -11.91 -4.20 -5.45
CA TRP A 38 -11.62 -5.58 -5.80
C TRP A 38 -10.12 -5.84 -6.00
N LEU A 39 -9.43 -5.01 -6.77
CA LEU A 39 -7.98 -5.12 -6.98
C LEU A 39 -7.20 -5.03 -5.66
N ALA A 40 -7.58 -4.10 -4.78
CA ALA A 40 -6.99 -3.98 -3.46
C ALA A 40 -7.19 -5.25 -2.63
N ARG A 41 -8.40 -5.85 -2.69
CA ARG A 41 -8.70 -7.14 -2.04
C ARG A 41 -7.86 -8.28 -2.59
N VAL A 42 -7.71 -8.39 -3.91
CA VAL A 42 -6.87 -9.41 -4.56
C VAL A 42 -5.42 -9.22 -4.17
N ASN A 43 -4.88 -8.00 -4.24
CA ASN A 43 -3.50 -7.71 -3.88
C ASN A 43 -3.19 -8.15 -2.44
N PHE A 44 -4.08 -7.87 -1.49
CA PHE A 44 -3.92 -8.34 -0.12
C PHE A 44 -3.95 -9.85 0.02
N GLN A 45 -4.84 -10.53 -0.70
CA GLN A 45 -4.87 -11.99 -0.66
C GLN A 45 -3.54 -12.54 -1.17
N LEU A 46 -2.99 -11.97 -2.25
CA LEU A 46 -1.68 -12.36 -2.77
C LEU A 46 -0.56 -12.10 -1.75
N GLU A 47 -0.54 -10.93 -1.11
CA GLU A 47 0.45 -10.62 -0.05
C GLU A 47 0.34 -11.57 1.14
N ALA A 48 -0.89 -11.82 1.63
CA ALA A 48 -1.14 -12.69 2.77
C ALA A 48 -0.76 -14.15 2.47
N TRP A 49 -1.20 -14.69 1.33
CA TRP A 49 -0.84 -16.05 0.92
C TRP A 49 0.65 -16.16 0.60
N GLY A 50 1.25 -15.13 0.00
CA GLY A 50 2.69 -15.08 -0.25
C GLY A 50 3.50 -15.14 1.05
N ALA A 51 3.10 -14.38 2.07
CA ALA A 51 3.73 -14.44 3.38
C ALA A 51 3.57 -15.82 4.04
N VAL A 52 2.38 -16.41 4.00
CA VAL A 52 2.14 -17.77 4.52
C VAL A 52 3.03 -18.80 3.83
N LEU A 53 3.10 -18.77 2.49
CA LEU A 53 3.94 -19.67 1.70
C LEU A 53 5.42 -19.48 2.03
N ALA A 54 5.89 -18.24 2.17
CA ALA A 54 7.27 -17.95 2.58
C ALA A 54 7.58 -18.50 3.97
N GLY A 55 6.65 -18.40 4.92
CA GLY A 55 6.80 -18.98 6.26
C GLY A 55 6.87 -20.51 6.24
N VAL A 56 6.01 -21.17 5.45
CA VAL A 56 6.03 -22.63 5.27
C VAL A 56 7.34 -23.08 4.61
N ALA A 57 7.77 -22.39 3.55
CA ALA A 57 9.04 -22.68 2.88
C ALA A 57 10.24 -22.47 3.82
N GLY A 58 10.25 -21.41 4.63
CA GLY A 58 11.28 -21.18 5.65
C GLY A 58 11.35 -22.30 6.68
N GLY A 59 10.19 -22.74 7.19
CA GLY A 59 10.12 -23.90 8.07
C GLY A 59 10.65 -25.17 7.39
N TRP A 60 10.24 -25.44 6.15
CA TRP A 60 10.73 -26.57 5.38
C TRP A 60 12.25 -26.54 5.21
N ILE A 61 12.84 -25.39 4.88
CA ILE A 61 14.29 -25.24 4.72
C ILE A 61 15.02 -25.53 6.04
N ALA A 62 14.54 -24.97 7.15
CA ALA A 62 15.13 -25.21 8.47
C ALA A 62 15.18 -26.71 8.82
N PHE A 63 14.11 -27.46 8.53
CA PHE A 63 14.01 -28.87 8.92
C PHE A 63 14.61 -29.85 7.91
N ARG A 64 14.53 -29.55 6.61
CA ARG A 64 14.87 -30.49 5.53
C ARG A 64 16.31 -30.33 5.04
N HIS A 65 16.85 -29.12 5.13
CA HIS A 65 18.16 -28.78 4.57
C HIS A 65 19.23 -28.50 5.63
N ASP A 66 18.89 -28.62 6.93
CA ASP A 66 19.80 -28.33 8.06
C ASP A 66 20.35 -26.89 8.02
N GLU A 67 19.55 -25.96 7.50
CA GLU A 67 19.86 -24.53 7.39
C GLU A 67 18.97 -23.72 8.36
N PRO A 68 19.16 -23.85 9.69
CA PRO A 68 18.26 -23.27 10.68
C PRO A 68 18.26 -21.74 10.66
N LEU A 69 19.39 -21.11 10.33
CA LEU A 69 19.51 -19.65 10.24
C LEU A 69 18.68 -19.10 9.08
N LEU A 70 18.82 -19.68 7.89
CA LEU A 70 18.09 -19.26 6.69
C LEU A 70 16.58 -19.46 6.87
N GLY A 71 16.19 -20.62 7.40
CA GLY A 71 14.78 -20.93 7.66
C GLY A 71 14.16 -20.02 8.73
N ALA A 72 14.90 -19.70 9.79
CA ALA A 72 14.46 -18.73 10.79
C ALA A 72 14.31 -17.31 10.20
N ALA A 73 15.27 -16.86 9.39
CA ALA A 73 15.20 -15.56 8.73
C ALA A 73 13.98 -15.46 7.80
N ALA A 74 13.71 -16.50 7.01
CA ALA A 74 12.54 -16.57 6.12
C ALA A 74 11.22 -16.56 6.91
N PHE A 75 11.16 -17.31 8.01
CA PHE A 75 9.98 -17.35 8.89
C PHE A 75 9.72 -15.99 9.56
N VAL A 76 10.76 -15.35 10.11
CA VAL A 76 10.66 -14.02 10.73
C VAL A 76 10.21 -12.98 9.71
N PHE A 77 10.78 -13.00 8.50
CA PHE A 77 10.38 -12.12 7.41
C PHE A 77 8.90 -12.32 7.05
N ALA A 78 8.45 -13.57 6.92
CA ALA A 78 7.06 -13.91 6.61
C ALA A 78 6.08 -13.39 7.67
N VAL A 79 6.37 -13.63 8.95
CA VAL A 79 5.53 -13.17 10.06
C VAL A 79 5.48 -11.64 10.08
N PHE A 80 6.62 -10.99 9.89
CA PHE A 80 6.70 -9.52 9.84
C PHE A 80 5.88 -8.95 8.68
N ALA A 81 6.06 -9.47 7.47
CA ALA A 81 5.33 -9.04 6.28
C ALA A 81 3.82 -9.18 6.49
N LEU A 82 3.38 -10.32 7.02
CA LEU A 82 1.96 -10.56 7.32
C LEU A 82 1.43 -9.57 8.38
N ALA A 83 2.16 -9.36 9.47
CA ALA A 83 1.77 -8.44 10.52
C ALA A 83 1.63 -7.00 10.00
N VAL A 84 2.57 -6.56 9.16
CA VAL A 84 2.59 -5.22 8.56
C VAL A 84 1.47 -5.06 7.52
N THR A 85 1.20 -6.08 6.71
CA THR A 85 0.07 -6.11 5.76
C THR A 85 -1.29 -6.06 6.50
N LEU A 86 -1.44 -6.79 7.61
CA LEU A 86 -2.65 -6.71 8.45
C LEU A 86 -2.79 -5.34 9.13
N TRP A 87 -1.68 -4.79 9.63
CA TRP A 87 -1.67 -3.45 10.20
C TRP A 87 -2.07 -2.39 9.17
N ALA A 88 -1.59 -2.47 7.92
CA ALA A 88 -1.93 -1.51 6.87
C ALA A 88 -3.44 -1.44 6.57
N ARG A 89 -4.19 -2.50 6.85
CA ARG A 89 -5.63 -2.60 6.57
C ARG A 89 -6.57 -2.13 7.67
N ARG A 90 -6.10 -1.96 8.91
CA ARG A 90 -6.97 -1.54 10.02
C ARG A 90 -7.59 -0.16 9.71
N GLY A 91 -8.91 -0.04 9.76
CA GLY A 91 -9.63 1.24 9.62
C GLY A 91 -9.95 1.69 8.19
N ALA A 92 -9.82 0.80 7.19
CA ALA A 92 -10.25 1.06 5.83
C ALA A 92 -11.77 0.82 5.67
N GLU A 93 -12.60 1.43 6.51
CA GLU A 93 -14.05 1.36 6.36
C GLU A 93 -14.53 2.41 5.35
N PRO A 94 -15.39 2.04 4.38
CA PRO A 94 -16.05 3.00 3.51
C PRO A 94 -17.04 3.81 4.35
N GLY A 95 -16.79 5.11 4.52
CA GLY A 95 -17.79 6.01 5.11
C GLY A 95 -18.91 6.30 4.13
N GLU A 96 -20.12 6.54 4.65
CA GLU A 96 -21.22 7.13 3.89
C GLU A 96 -20.92 8.62 3.67
N ALA A 97 -21.00 9.07 2.42
CA ALA A 97 -20.60 10.40 1.99
C ALA A 97 -21.82 11.22 1.56
N ASP A 98 -22.73 11.45 2.51
CA ASP A 98 -24.01 12.13 2.24
C ASP A 98 -23.89 13.66 2.19
N THR A 99 -22.72 14.21 2.56
CA THR A 99 -22.43 15.65 2.53
C THR A 99 -21.02 15.92 1.98
N PRO A 100 -20.74 17.11 1.41
CA PRO A 100 -19.39 17.47 0.95
C PRO A 100 -18.33 17.34 2.06
N ALA A 101 -18.66 17.74 3.30
CA ALA A 101 -17.77 17.57 4.44
C ALA A 101 -17.54 16.09 4.80
N ALA A 102 -18.56 15.23 4.70
CA ALA A 102 -18.40 13.78 4.89
C ALA A 102 -17.57 13.14 3.76
N ALA A 103 -17.71 13.61 2.53
CA ALA A 103 -16.90 13.19 1.39
C ALA A 103 -15.42 13.53 1.59
N LEU A 104 -15.10 14.77 2.00
CA LEU A 104 -13.73 15.19 2.30
C LEU A 104 -13.12 14.41 3.47
N ARG A 105 -13.88 14.19 4.56
CA ARG A 105 -13.43 13.35 5.68
C ARG A 105 -13.13 11.92 5.24
N THR A 106 -13.95 11.37 4.36
CA THR A 106 -13.74 10.04 3.77
C THR A 106 -12.49 10.01 2.90
N ALA A 107 -12.28 11.02 2.05
CA ALA A 107 -11.08 11.16 1.22
C ALA A 107 -9.80 11.27 2.06
N ILE A 108 -9.83 12.04 3.16
CA ILE A 108 -8.74 12.11 4.15
C ILE A 108 -8.47 10.75 4.77
N GLY A 109 -9.52 10.03 5.19
CA GLY A 109 -9.42 8.68 5.75
C GLY A 109 -8.78 7.68 4.78
N GLN A 110 -9.15 7.75 3.50
CA GLN A 110 -8.56 6.94 2.44
C GLN A 110 -7.10 7.32 2.18
N ALA A 111 -6.77 8.61 2.14
CA ALA A 111 -5.38 9.06 1.96
C ALA A 111 -4.48 8.66 3.14
N ARG A 112 -4.99 8.70 4.38
CA ARG A 112 -4.32 8.19 5.58
C ARG A 112 -4.14 6.68 5.54
N SER A 113 -5.13 5.94 5.03
CA SER A 113 -5.00 4.50 4.80
C SER A 113 -3.94 4.19 3.75
N GLY A 114 -3.91 4.93 2.63
CA GLY A 114 -2.86 4.85 1.61
C GLY A 114 -1.47 5.14 2.17
N LEU A 115 -1.34 6.13 3.07
CA LEU A 115 -0.07 6.43 3.74
C LEU A 115 0.40 5.26 4.62
N ARG A 116 -0.50 4.57 5.31
CA ARG A 116 -0.16 3.38 6.10
C ARG A 116 0.28 2.22 5.23
N TRP A 117 -0.39 2.02 4.10
CA TRP A 117 0.03 1.07 3.07
C TRP A 117 1.42 1.38 2.52
N ALA A 118 1.72 2.65 2.23
CA ALA A 118 3.04 3.07 1.79
C ALA A 118 4.14 2.74 2.82
N ARG A 119 3.88 3.07 4.09
CA ARG A 119 4.80 2.77 5.21
C ARG A 119 5.00 1.28 5.42
N ALA A 120 3.92 0.51 5.29
CA ALA A 120 3.98 -0.94 5.32
C ALA A 120 4.88 -1.48 4.21
N GLY A 121 4.69 -1.00 2.98
CA GLY A 121 5.56 -1.33 1.84
C GLY A 121 7.03 -0.98 2.05
N GLN A 122 7.33 0.19 2.63
CA GLN A 122 8.69 0.59 2.99
C GLN A 122 9.30 -0.37 4.02
N ALA A 123 8.57 -0.67 5.09
CA ALA A 123 9.02 -1.57 6.14
C ALA A 123 9.29 -2.98 5.59
N THR A 124 8.41 -3.50 4.73
CA THR A 124 8.60 -4.78 4.04
C THR A 124 9.80 -4.75 3.10
N THR A 125 10.03 -3.64 2.39
CA THR A 125 11.20 -3.48 1.50
C THR A 125 12.51 -3.50 2.29
N VAL A 126 12.56 -2.83 3.45
CA VAL A 126 13.71 -2.89 4.35
C VAL A 126 13.93 -4.31 4.88
N ALA A 127 12.87 -4.98 5.33
CA ALA A 127 12.97 -6.36 5.81
C ALA A 127 13.45 -7.31 4.70
N ALA A 128 12.98 -7.13 3.46
CA ALA A 128 13.42 -7.91 2.31
C ALA A 128 14.88 -7.66 1.97
N LEU A 129 15.36 -6.41 2.08
CA LEU A 129 16.77 -6.08 1.89
C LEU A 129 17.63 -6.78 2.95
N LEU A 130 17.24 -6.73 4.22
CA LEU A 130 17.93 -7.42 5.30
C LEU A 130 17.95 -8.94 5.07
N PHE A 131 16.83 -9.52 4.64
CA PHE A 131 16.75 -10.93 4.29
C PHE A 131 17.72 -11.29 3.15
N VAL A 132 17.74 -10.50 2.07
CA VAL A 132 18.69 -10.70 0.95
C VAL A 132 20.14 -10.60 1.43
N VAL A 133 20.46 -9.68 2.34
CA VAL A 133 21.80 -9.58 2.94
C VAL A 133 22.15 -10.83 3.74
N VAL A 134 21.23 -11.36 4.55
CA VAL A 134 21.44 -12.61 5.29
C VAL A 134 21.72 -13.76 4.34
N VAL A 135 20.89 -13.94 3.31
CA VAL A 135 21.09 -14.98 2.28
C VAL A 135 22.44 -14.82 1.59
N ALA A 136 22.82 -13.60 1.23
CA ALA A 136 24.09 -13.31 0.56
C ALA A 136 25.33 -13.59 1.42
N VAL A 137 25.24 -13.34 2.73
CA VAL A 137 26.31 -13.62 3.68
C VAL A 137 26.45 -15.12 3.92
N ASP A 138 25.32 -15.82 4.06
CA ASP A 138 25.26 -17.25 4.32
C ASP A 138 25.73 -18.08 3.12
N GLU A 139 25.17 -17.82 1.94
CA GLU A 139 25.46 -18.58 0.72
C GLU A 139 26.67 -18.10 -0.08
N GLY A 140 27.23 -16.94 0.28
CA GLY A 140 28.26 -16.24 -0.48
C GLY A 140 27.75 -15.57 -1.78
N ILE A 141 28.42 -14.48 -2.18
CA ILE A 141 28.03 -13.67 -3.35
C ILE A 141 28.71 -14.15 -4.65
N ALA A 142 29.86 -14.83 -4.55
CA ALA A 142 30.67 -15.21 -5.69
C ALA A 142 29.91 -16.14 -6.65
N GLY A 143 29.79 -15.74 -7.93
CA GLY A 143 29.06 -16.49 -8.95
C GLY A 143 27.53 -16.34 -8.92
N LYS A 144 26.97 -15.66 -7.91
CA LYS A 144 25.52 -15.46 -7.72
C LYS A 144 25.08 -14.00 -7.88
N ALA A 145 25.94 -13.12 -8.40
CA ALA A 145 25.62 -11.70 -8.63
C ALA A 145 24.36 -11.50 -9.50
N TRP A 146 24.10 -12.43 -10.43
CA TRP A 146 22.90 -12.43 -11.27
C TRP A 146 21.58 -12.54 -10.48
N LEU A 147 21.61 -13.07 -9.25
CA LEU A 147 20.45 -13.16 -8.36
C LEU A 147 20.30 -11.89 -7.51
N TYR A 148 21.40 -11.43 -6.91
CA TYR A 148 21.39 -10.32 -5.96
C TYR A 148 21.25 -8.94 -6.61
N VAL A 149 21.82 -8.72 -7.79
CA VAL A 149 21.74 -7.43 -8.49
C VAL A 149 20.30 -7.10 -8.89
N PRO A 150 19.55 -8.00 -9.57
CA PRO A 150 18.14 -7.73 -9.88
C PRO A 150 17.28 -7.58 -8.64
N ALA A 151 17.52 -8.36 -7.58
CA ALA A 151 16.82 -8.22 -6.31
C ALA A 151 17.05 -6.84 -5.69
N GLY A 152 18.30 -6.36 -5.65
CA GLY A 152 18.64 -5.02 -5.17
C GLY A 152 18.01 -3.91 -6.01
N MET A 153 18.03 -4.04 -7.35
CA MET A 153 17.37 -3.09 -8.25
C MET A 153 15.86 -3.03 -8.01
N PHE A 154 15.22 -4.19 -7.87
CA PHE A 154 13.79 -4.30 -7.58
C PHE A 154 13.43 -3.62 -6.26
N LEU A 155 14.15 -3.92 -5.17
CA LEU A 155 13.92 -3.30 -3.85
C LEU A 155 14.15 -1.79 -3.87
N THR A 156 15.13 -1.32 -4.65
CA THR A 156 15.37 0.12 -4.85
C THR A 156 14.19 0.78 -5.57
N ALA A 157 13.69 0.15 -6.65
CA ALA A 157 12.53 0.63 -7.38
C ALA A 157 11.26 0.67 -6.49
N CYS A 158 11.03 -0.38 -5.70
CA CYS A 158 9.95 -0.42 -4.71
C CYS A 158 10.07 0.73 -3.70
N SER A 159 11.26 0.96 -3.15
CA SER A 159 11.51 2.06 -2.21
C SER A 159 11.14 3.42 -2.81
N ILE A 160 11.58 3.70 -4.05
CA ILE A 160 11.26 4.95 -4.76
C ILE A 160 9.74 5.09 -4.96
N LEU A 161 9.07 4.01 -5.35
CA LEU A 161 7.61 4.03 -5.56
C LEU A 161 6.86 4.30 -4.26
N TYR A 162 7.26 3.69 -3.14
CA TYR A 162 6.62 3.93 -1.85
C TYR A 162 6.91 5.33 -1.28
N GLU A 163 8.09 5.90 -1.50
CA GLU A 163 8.38 7.29 -1.15
C GLU A 163 7.50 8.26 -1.94
N ARG A 164 7.41 8.05 -3.26
CA ARG A 164 6.54 8.84 -4.13
C ARG A 164 5.08 8.72 -3.71
N HIS A 165 4.63 7.53 -3.34
CA HIS A 165 3.27 7.30 -2.86
C HIS A 165 3.02 7.99 -1.52
N THR A 166 3.95 7.89 -0.57
CA THR A 166 3.93 8.59 0.72
C THR A 166 3.80 10.10 0.53
N TRP A 167 4.62 10.69 -0.35
CA TRP A 167 4.58 12.11 -0.66
C TRP A 167 3.22 12.53 -1.25
N ARG A 168 2.71 11.76 -2.23
CA ARG A 168 1.38 12.01 -2.82
C ARG A 168 0.26 11.94 -1.78
N CYS A 169 0.27 10.94 -0.90
CA CYS A 169 -0.73 10.81 0.16
C CYS A 169 -0.67 11.98 1.15
N ARG A 170 0.54 12.42 1.57
CA ARG A 170 0.69 13.58 2.45
C ARG A 170 0.14 14.85 1.82
N ARG A 171 0.44 15.08 0.54
CA ARG A 171 -0.07 16.24 -0.20
C ARG A 171 -1.60 16.21 -0.28
N ARG A 172 -2.19 15.09 -0.66
CA ARG A 172 -3.65 14.92 -0.70
C ARG A 172 -4.33 15.16 0.65
N ILE A 173 -3.73 14.68 1.74
CA ILE A 173 -4.25 14.93 3.10
C ILE A 173 -4.27 16.44 3.37
N ALA A 174 -3.17 17.14 3.11
CA ALA A 174 -3.08 18.59 3.33
C ALA A 174 -4.07 19.37 2.47
N ASP A 175 -4.21 19.02 1.18
CA ASP A 175 -5.14 19.66 0.26
C ASP A 175 -6.61 19.47 0.72
N HIS A 176 -6.98 18.25 1.16
CA HIS A 176 -8.32 17.98 1.66
C HIS A 176 -8.60 18.58 3.04
N GLU A 177 -7.60 18.67 3.92
CA GLU A 177 -7.71 19.34 5.22
C GLU A 177 -7.91 20.85 5.03
N ALA A 178 -7.23 21.48 4.07
CA ALA A 178 -7.43 22.88 3.71
C ALA A 178 -8.85 23.13 3.17
N ALA A 179 -9.31 22.31 2.23
CA ALA A 179 -10.67 22.41 1.67
C ALA A 179 -11.76 22.20 2.73
N LEU A 180 -11.52 21.32 3.70
CA LEU A 180 -12.46 21.10 4.81
C LEU A 180 -12.53 22.32 5.75
N ALA A 181 -11.41 22.98 6.00
CA ALA A 181 -11.36 24.19 6.83
C ALA A 181 -12.08 25.38 6.19
N GLU A 182 -12.14 25.47 4.87
CA GLU A 182 -12.91 26.48 4.14
C GLU A 182 -14.43 26.26 4.23
N LEU A 183 -14.86 25.00 4.31
CA LEU A 183 -16.27 24.62 4.40
C LEU A 183 -16.84 24.70 5.83
N ASP A 184 -15.99 24.59 6.85
CA ASP A 184 -16.38 24.60 8.26
C ASP A 184 -15.41 25.51 9.05
N PRO A 185 -15.48 26.84 8.87
CA PRO A 185 -14.54 27.77 9.50
C PRO A 185 -14.69 27.72 11.03
N PRO A 186 -13.58 27.73 11.80
CA PRO A 186 -13.65 27.78 13.25
C PRO A 186 -14.39 29.04 13.69
N ALA A 187 -15.43 28.86 14.52
CA ALA A 187 -16.25 29.93 15.10
C ALA A 187 -15.44 30.88 15.99
#